data_AF-A0A2E9JD03-F1
#
_entry.id   AF-A0A2E9JD03-F1
#
_cell.length_a   1.000
_cell.length_b   1.000
_cell.length_c   1.000
_cell.angle_alpha   90.00
_cell.angle_beta   90.00
_cell.angle_gamma   90.00
#
_symmetry.space_group_name_H-M   'P 1'
#
loop_
_entity.id
_entity.type
_entity.pdbx_description
1 polymer ?
#
loop_
_entity_poly.entity_id
_entity_poly.type
_entity_poly.pdbx_seq_one_letter_code
_entity_poly.pdbx_strand_id
1 'polypeptide(L)'
;MKLSYVSVAAVFALSVNAYTQDNSAAGNVLDRYGGLDIERVGPTIDRDLAQKMFRRGNTYSNLQRYEEAIEEYRKAISADPNYVEAIRNLANTYYFLERNDDAKPLLARFIALHTDVTASLIAAVSTLGSLERQSGNFAVSIDYDLRAIELDPLNDSQVHIMANTYNNAGEADKALQIYSAGIDVMPGNAFFDRNLGRILEQEGRLDEALLAYESAVAKDPESEFYAKLVDSTRRRLQR
;
A
#
# COMPACT_ATOMS: atom_id res chain seq x y z
N MET A 1 24.37 -1.25 11.51
CA MET A 1 23.97 -2.67 11.64
C MET A 1 22.86 -2.90 10.64
N LYS A 2 23.05 -3.73 9.59
CA LYS A 2 22.01 -3.96 8.59
C LYS A 2 20.93 -4.85 9.22
N LEU A 3 19.78 -4.29 9.59
CA LEU A 3 18.60 -5.09 9.88
C LEU A 3 18.32 -5.97 8.66
N SER A 4 18.08 -7.27 8.88
CA SER A 4 17.59 -8.16 7.82
C SER A 4 16.16 -7.75 7.44
N TYR A 5 15.72 -8.04 6.22
CA TYR A 5 14.36 -7.75 5.75
C TYR A 5 13.27 -8.26 6.72
N VAL A 6 13.49 -9.43 7.34
CA VAL A 6 12.59 -10.02 8.35
C VAL A 6 12.49 -9.14 9.60
N SER A 7 13.60 -8.52 10.02
CA SER A 7 13.59 -7.60 11.17
C SER A 7 12.94 -6.25 10.86
N VAL A 8 12.89 -5.81 9.60
CA VAL A 8 12.22 -4.55 9.23
C VAL A 8 10.70 -4.72 9.22
N ALA A 9 10.19 -5.78 8.59
CA ALA A 9 8.77 -6.11 8.61
C ALA A 9 8.22 -6.27 10.04
N ALA A 10 9.02 -6.89 10.93
CA ALA A 10 8.64 -7.07 12.33
C ALA A 10 8.48 -5.74 13.08
N VAL A 11 9.31 -4.72 12.79
CA VAL A 11 9.20 -3.40 13.44
C VAL A 11 7.88 -2.73 13.09
N PHE A 12 7.47 -2.78 11.81
CA PHE A 12 6.17 -2.24 11.38
C PHE A 12 4.99 -3.09 11.83
N ALA A 13 5.09 -4.42 11.81
CA ALA A 13 4.02 -5.28 12.30
C ALA A 13 3.78 -5.12 13.82
N LEU A 14 4.83 -4.89 14.61
CA LEU A 14 4.71 -4.60 16.04
C LEU A 14 4.04 -3.25 16.29
N SER A 15 4.32 -2.23 15.49
CA SER A 15 3.65 -0.92 15.62
C SER A 15 2.18 -0.95 15.20
N VAL A 16 1.76 -1.91 14.37
CA VAL A 16 0.34 -2.18 14.10
C VAL A 16 -0.33 -2.94 15.25
N ASN A 17 0.33 -3.99 15.77
CA ASN A 17 -0.27 -4.92 16.75
C ASN A 17 -0.22 -4.47 18.21
N ALA A 18 0.59 -3.45 18.57
CA ALA A 18 0.71 -2.99 19.96
C ALA A 18 -0.60 -2.45 20.57
N TYR A 19 -1.65 -2.23 19.77
CA TYR A 19 -2.94 -1.71 20.24
C TYR A 19 -4.19 -2.41 19.66
N THR A 20 -4.05 -3.48 18.88
CA THR A 20 -5.20 -4.26 18.39
C THR A 20 -5.61 -5.31 19.43
N GLN A 21 -6.18 -4.90 20.56
CA GLN A 21 -7.17 -5.76 21.18
C GLN A 21 -8.43 -5.68 20.31
N ASP A 22 -8.79 -6.82 19.74
CA ASP A 22 -10.05 -7.06 19.04
C ASP A 22 -10.10 -6.62 17.56
N ASN A 23 -9.64 -7.52 16.68
CA ASN A 23 -10.34 -7.74 15.41
C ASN A 23 -10.00 -9.14 14.86
N SER A 24 -10.58 -10.16 15.49
CA SER A 24 -10.70 -11.49 14.90
C SER A 24 -11.73 -11.49 13.76
N ALA A 25 -11.43 -10.75 12.70
CA ALA A 25 -12.16 -10.79 11.43
C ALA A 25 -11.16 -10.91 10.28
N ALA A 26 -10.20 -11.83 10.44
CA ALA A 26 -9.45 -12.42 9.33
C ALA A 26 -10.37 -13.37 8.54
N GLY A 27 -11.47 -12.83 7.99
CA GLY A 27 -11.98 -13.39 6.74
C GLY A 27 -10.92 -13.18 5.69
N ASN A 28 -10.77 -14.13 4.76
CA ASN A 28 -9.85 -13.96 3.64
C ASN A 28 -10.21 -12.62 2.95
N VAL A 29 -9.23 -11.84 2.52
CA VAL A 29 -9.53 -10.56 1.84
C VAL A 29 -10.44 -10.78 0.62
N LEU A 30 -10.47 -12.01 0.08
CA LEU A 30 -11.41 -12.48 -0.94
C LEU A 30 -12.88 -12.54 -0.48
N ASP A 31 -13.16 -12.90 0.78
CA ASP A 31 -14.52 -13.01 1.33
C ASP A 31 -15.24 -11.64 1.34
N ARG A 32 -14.47 -10.53 1.35
CA ARG A 32 -14.98 -9.15 1.37
C ARG A 32 -15.50 -8.67 0.02
N TYR A 33 -15.14 -9.34 -1.08
CA TYR A 33 -15.63 -8.98 -2.43
C TYR A 33 -16.85 -9.81 -2.86
N GLY A 34 -17.54 -10.45 -1.90
CA GLY A 34 -18.97 -10.76 -1.99
C GLY A 34 -19.39 -11.67 -3.14
N GLY A 35 -18.53 -12.56 -3.63
CA GLY A 35 -18.91 -13.52 -4.68
C GLY A 35 -19.18 -12.87 -6.04
N LEU A 36 -18.40 -11.86 -6.43
CA LEU A 36 -18.22 -11.54 -7.85
C LEU A 36 -17.80 -12.86 -8.55
N ASP A 37 -18.44 -13.22 -9.66
CA ASP A 37 -18.25 -14.44 -10.50
C ASP A 37 -16.79 -14.71 -10.97
N ILE A 38 -15.82 -14.00 -10.40
CA ILE A 38 -14.42 -13.90 -10.72
C ILE A 38 -13.56 -14.81 -9.84
N GLU A 39 -14.06 -15.26 -8.68
CA GLU A 39 -13.34 -16.23 -7.82
C GLU A 39 -13.50 -17.67 -8.31
N ARG A 40 -13.22 -17.91 -9.60
CA ARG A 40 -13.07 -19.28 -10.08
C ARG A 40 -11.64 -19.73 -9.89
N VAL A 41 -11.25 -20.25 -8.72
CA VAL A 41 -10.01 -21.03 -8.60
C VAL A 41 -10.34 -22.46 -9.00
N GLY A 42 -9.54 -23.07 -9.88
CA GLY A 42 -9.87 -24.39 -10.41
C GLY A 42 -8.77 -24.98 -11.29
N PRO A 43 -8.91 -26.26 -11.71
CA PRO A 43 -7.94 -26.87 -12.60
C PRO A 43 -7.91 -26.13 -13.93
N THR A 44 -6.72 -25.98 -14.50
CA THR A 44 -6.55 -25.53 -15.89
C THR A 44 -7.33 -26.47 -16.81
N ILE A 45 -8.24 -25.90 -17.60
CA ILE A 45 -9.07 -26.65 -18.55
C ILE A 45 -8.31 -26.81 -19.87
N ASP A 46 -7.78 -25.69 -20.38
CA ASP A 46 -7.03 -25.64 -21.63
C ASP A 46 -6.01 -24.50 -21.59
N ARG A 47 -4.73 -24.87 -21.40
CA ARG A 47 -3.62 -23.92 -21.29
C ARG A 47 -3.32 -23.21 -22.62
N ASP A 48 -3.39 -23.92 -23.73
CA ASP A 48 -3.05 -23.35 -25.04
C ASP A 48 -4.13 -22.38 -25.50
N LEU A 49 -5.40 -22.73 -25.24
CA LEU A 49 -6.52 -21.82 -25.45
C LEU A 49 -6.39 -20.56 -24.58
N ALA A 50 -6.05 -20.71 -23.30
CA ALA A 50 -5.84 -19.58 -22.40
C ALA A 50 -4.74 -18.63 -22.93
N GLN A 51 -3.60 -19.19 -23.35
CA GLN A 51 -2.50 -18.40 -23.93
C GLN A 51 -2.91 -17.69 -25.21
N LYS A 52 -3.67 -18.35 -26.10
CA LYS A 52 -4.16 -17.75 -27.35
C LYS A 52 -5.10 -16.57 -27.08
N MET A 53 -6.06 -16.73 -26.17
CA MET A 53 -7.00 -15.68 -25.78
C MET A 53 -6.27 -14.51 -25.13
N PHE A 54 -5.32 -14.77 -24.23
CA PHE A 54 -4.49 -13.74 -23.61
C PHE A 54 -3.69 -12.92 -24.63
N ARG A 55 -3.03 -13.56 -25.61
CA ARG A 55 -2.30 -12.86 -26.67
C ARG A 55 -3.21 -11.97 -27.51
N ARG A 56 -4.45 -12.43 -27.78
CA ARG A 56 -5.45 -11.64 -28.49
C ARG A 56 -5.92 -10.45 -27.65
N GLY A 57 -6.14 -10.64 -26.34
CA GLY A 57 -6.42 -9.56 -25.39
C GLY A 57 -5.32 -8.48 -25.37
N ASN A 58 -4.05 -8.88 -25.33
CA ASN A 58 -2.92 -7.93 -25.41
C ASN A 58 -2.91 -7.17 -26.73
N THR A 59 -3.28 -7.81 -27.84
CA THR A 59 -3.38 -7.15 -29.15
C THR A 59 -4.47 -6.09 -29.14
N TYR A 60 -5.66 -6.40 -28.61
CA TYR A 60 -6.73 -5.41 -28.46
C TYR A 60 -6.34 -4.27 -27.52
N SER A 61 -5.69 -4.57 -26.39
CA SER A 61 -5.22 -3.55 -25.44
C SER A 61 -4.21 -2.60 -26.09
N ASN A 62 -3.27 -3.11 -26.90
CA ASN A 62 -2.31 -2.28 -27.62
C ASN A 62 -2.96 -1.40 -28.69
N LEU A 63 -4.12 -1.82 -29.21
CA LEU A 63 -4.96 -1.05 -30.13
C LEU A 63 -5.94 -0.13 -29.38
N GLN A 64 -5.84 -0.01 -28.05
CA GLN A 64 -6.75 0.76 -27.19
C GLN A 64 -8.22 0.33 -27.28
N ARG A 65 -8.45 -0.92 -27.68
CA ARG A 65 -9.75 -1.60 -27.76
C ARG A 65 -10.00 -2.35 -26.46
N TYR A 66 -10.28 -1.60 -25.40
CA TYR A 66 -10.20 -2.12 -24.02
C TYR A 66 -11.34 -3.09 -23.69
N GLU A 67 -12.54 -2.86 -24.19
CA GLU A 67 -13.69 -3.74 -24.02
C GLU A 67 -13.44 -5.12 -24.66
N GLU A 68 -12.89 -5.16 -25.89
CA GLU A 68 -12.51 -6.43 -26.50
C GLU A 68 -11.34 -7.10 -25.77
N ALA A 69 -10.39 -6.32 -25.26
CA ALA A 69 -9.32 -6.86 -24.43
C ALA A 69 -9.87 -7.54 -23.16
N ILE A 70 -10.83 -6.90 -22.48
CA ILE A 70 -11.53 -7.44 -21.31
C ILE A 70 -12.20 -8.78 -21.62
N GLU A 71 -12.93 -8.88 -22.74
CA GLU A 71 -13.58 -10.13 -23.14
C GLU A 71 -12.57 -11.25 -23.35
N GLU A 72 -11.43 -10.94 -23.98
CA GLU A 72 -10.39 -11.92 -24.27
C GLU A 72 -9.64 -12.37 -23.02
N TYR A 73 -9.35 -11.46 -22.09
CA TYR A 73 -8.77 -11.85 -20.80
C TYR A 73 -9.76 -12.69 -19.98
N ARG A 74 -11.06 -12.38 -19.99
CA ARG A 74 -12.09 -13.22 -19.34
C ARG A 74 -12.14 -14.63 -19.94
N LYS A 75 -12.06 -14.76 -21.28
CA LYS A 75 -11.95 -16.07 -21.95
C LYS A 75 -10.68 -16.80 -21.56
N ALA A 76 -9.54 -16.11 -21.44
CA ALA A 76 -8.28 -16.71 -20.99
C ALA A 76 -8.39 -17.27 -19.57
N ILE A 77 -8.94 -16.49 -18.63
CA ILE A 77 -9.18 -16.91 -17.24
C ILE A 77 -10.21 -18.05 -17.17
N SER A 78 -11.17 -18.10 -18.10
CA SER A 78 -12.16 -19.18 -18.15
C SER A 78 -11.53 -20.52 -18.58
N ALA A 79 -10.52 -20.47 -19.45
CA ALA A 79 -9.79 -21.65 -19.95
C ALA A 79 -8.68 -22.10 -18.99
N ASP A 80 -7.98 -21.16 -18.37
CA ASP A 80 -7.05 -21.42 -17.28
C ASP A 80 -7.33 -20.45 -16.13
N PRO A 81 -8.04 -20.90 -15.08
CA PRO A 81 -8.36 -20.02 -13.99
C PRO A 81 -7.13 -19.52 -13.24
N ASN A 82 -6.01 -20.24 -13.22
CA ASN A 82 -4.81 -19.78 -12.53
C ASN A 82 -3.86 -18.96 -13.41
N TYR A 83 -4.33 -18.46 -14.56
CA TYR A 83 -3.48 -17.72 -15.48
C TYR A 83 -3.21 -16.29 -15.00
N VAL A 84 -2.18 -16.15 -14.17
CA VAL A 84 -1.84 -14.95 -13.40
C VAL A 84 -1.65 -13.70 -14.28
N GLU A 85 -1.04 -13.84 -15.46
CA GLU A 85 -0.83 -12.73 -16.39
C GLU A 85 -2.13 -12.20 -16.97
N ALA A 86 -3.10 -13.07 -17.26
CA ALA A 86 -4.42 -12.66 -17.74
C ALA A 86 -5.23 -11.98 -16.62
N ILE A 87 -5.16 -12.49 -15.40
CA ILE A 87 -5.79 -11.88 -14.21
C ILE A 87 -5.24 -10.46 -13.99
N ARG A 88 -3.92 -10.31 -14.00
CA ARG A 88 -3.26 -9.01 -13.82
C ARG A 88 -3.64 -8.03 -14.92
N ASN A 89 -3.59 -8.46 -16.18
CA ASN A 89 -3.89 -7.57 -17.30
C ASN A 89 -5.37 -7.15 -17.28
N LEU A 90 -6.28 -8.05 -16.92
CA LEU A 90 -7.69 -7.70 -16.75
C LEU A 90 -7.90 -6.70 -15.59
N ALA A 91 -7.26 -6.92 -14.44
CA ALA A 91 -7.28 -5.98 -13.32
C ALA A 91 -6.81 -4.57 -13.75
N ASN A 92 -5.66 -4.51 -14.42
CA ASN A 92 -5.08 -3.26 -14.88
C ASN A 92 -5.95 -2.56 -15.93
N THR A 93 -6.60 -3.31 -16.83
CA THR A 93 -7.53 -2.73 -17.79
C THR A 93 -8.77 -2.13 -17.09
N TYR A 94 -9.34 -2.81 -16.09
CA TYR A 94 -10.43 -2.22 -15.31
C TYR A 94 -9.99 -0.98 -14.52
N TYR A 95 -8.83 -1.03 -13.87
CA TYR A 95 -8.28 0.10 -13.15
C TYR A 95 -8.05 1.31 -14.08
N PHE A 96 -7.49 1.09 -15.28
CA PHE A 96 -7.28 2.14 -16.28
C PHE A 96 -8.59 2.79 -16.74
N LEU A 97 -9.68 2.02 -16.81
CA LEU A 97 -11.02 2.50 -17.15
C LEU A 97 -11.79 3.03 -15.93
N GLU A 98 -11.13 3.20 -14.77
CA GLU A 98 -11.73 3.63 -13.50
C GLU A 98 -12.86 2.72 -12.99
N ARG A 99 -12.92 1.48 -13.49
CA ARG A 99 -13.86 0.44 -13.05
C ARG A 99 -13.32 -0.27 -11.82
N ASN A 100 -13.16 0.49 -10.74
CA ASN A 100 -12.44 0.05 -9.54
C ASN A 100 -13.10 -1.16 -8.86
N ASP A 101 -14.43 -1.24 -8.86
CA ASP A 101 -15.17 -2.37 -8.27
C ASP A 101 -14.88 -3.70 -8.99
N ASP A 102 -14.63 -3.66 -10.30
CA ASP A 102 -14.21 -4.83 -11.09
C ASP A 102 -12.71 -5.14 -10.89
N ALA A 103 -11.87 -4.12 -10.68
CA ALA A 103 -10.42 -4.26 -10.57
C ALA A 103 -9.99 -4.90 -9.23
N LYS A 104 -10.57 -4.45 -8.11
CA LYS A 104 -10.23 -4.89 -6.75
C LYS A 104 -10.21 -6.41 -6.55
N PRO A 105 -11.24 -7.19 -6.90
CA PRO A 105 -11.22 -8.65 -6.72
C PRO A 105 -10.13 -9.34 -7.54
N LEU A 106 -9.82 -8.84 -8.74
CA LEU A 106 -8.77 -9.40 -9.60
C LEU A 106 -7.38 -9.09 -9.06
N LEU A 107 -7.17 -7.88 -8.51
CA LEU A 107 -5.94 -7.53 -7.81
C LEU A 107 -5.74 -8.42 -6.58
N ALA A 108 -6.77 -8.61 -5.75
CA ALA A 108 -6.72 -9.48 -4.58
C ALA A 108 -6.36 -10.91 -4.96
N ARG A 109 -6.98 -11.44 -6.03
CA ARG A 109 -6.69 -12.76 -6.58
C ARG A 109 -5.26 -12.87 -7.11
N PHE A 110 -4.80 -11.87 -7.85
CA PHE A 110 -3.42 -11.82 -8.36
C PHE A 110 -2.40 -11.87 -7.21
N ILE A 111 -2.64 -11.12 -6.13
CA ILE A 111 -1.81 -11.12 -4.92
C ILE A 111 -1.80 -12.50 -4.26
N ALA A 112 -2.96 -13.15 -4.13
CA ALA A 112 -3.08 -14.46 -3.49
C ALA A 112 -2.40 -15.59 -4.28
N LEU A 113 -2.37 -15.50 -5.61
CA LEU A 113 -1.75 -16.52 -6.47
C LEU A 113 -0.24 -16.34 -6.66
N HIS A 114 0.32 -15.16 -6.32
CA HIS A 114 1.73 -14.88 -6.49
C HIS A 114 2.57 -15.32 -5.30
N THR A 115 3.58 -16.15 -5.55
CA THR A 115 4.50 -16.67 -4.54
C THR A 115 5.82 -15.92 -4.45
N ASP A 116 6.21 -15.24 -5.53
CA ASP A 116 7.50 -14.53 -5.64
C ASP A 116 7.34 -13.02 -5.52
N VAL A 117 8.29 -12.37 -4.85
CA VAL A 117 8.35 -10.90 -4.77
C VAL A 117 8.77 -10.34 -6.13
N THR A 118 7.84 -9.68 -6.80
CA THR A 118 8.07 -9.04 -8.10
C THR A 118 7.57 -7.59 -8.08
N ALA A 119 8.08 -6.76 -9.00
CA ALA A 119 7.59 -5.39 -9.17
C ALA A 119 6.07 -5.35 -9.45
N SER A 120 5.53 -6.36 -10.14
CA SER A 120 4.09 -6.46 -10.38
C SER A 120 3.29 -6.78 -9.11
N LEU A 121 3.83 -7.62 -8.23
CA LEU A 121 3.21 -7.90 -6.92
C LEU A 121 3.17 -6.63 -6.07
N ILE A 122 4.30 -5.92 -5.95
CA ILE A 122 4.37 -4.65 -5.21
C ILE A 122 3.35 -3.65 -5.76
N ALA A 123 3.33 -3.46 -7.08
CA ALA A 123 2.38 -2.54 -7.72
C ALA A 123 0.92 -2.93 -7.47
N ALA A 124 0.58 -4.21 -7.52
CA ALA A 124 -0.78 -4.68 -7.26
C ALA A 124 -1.21 -4.47 -5.81
N VAL A 125 -0.32 -4.74 -4.84
CA VAL A 125 -0.55 -4.50 -3.42
C VAL A 125 -0.77 -3.01 -3.14
N SER A 126 0.12 -2.15 -3.63
CA SER A 126 -0.03 -0.69 -3.46
C SER A 126 -1.28 -0.13 -4.15
N THR A 127 -1.63 -0.64 -5.34
CA THR A 127 -2.85 -0.23 -6.06
C THR A 127 -4.09 -0.61 -5.26
N LEU A 128 -4.16 -1.83 -4.74
CA LEU A 128 -5.32 -2.28 -3.97
C LEU A 128 -5.47 -1.51 -2.65
N GLY A 129 -4.36 -1.29 -1.92
CA GLY A 129 -4.38 -0.43 -0.73
C GLY A 129 -4.88 0.98 -1.03
N SER A 130 -4.42 1.59 -2.14
CA SER A 130 -4.91 2.90 -2.59
C SER A 130 -6.41 2.91 -2.91
N LEU A 131 -6.91 1.91 -3.61
CA LEU A 131 -8.33 1.79 -3.95
C LEU A 131 -9.21 1.60 -2.70
N GLU A 132 -8.75 0.81 -1.73
CA GLU A 132 -9.46 0.66 -0.44
C GLU A 132 -9.48 1.96 0.36
N ARG A 133 -8.36 2.69 0.40
CA ARG A 133 -8.28 4.00 1.03
C ARG A 133 -9.23 5.02 0.38
N GLN A 134 -9.30 5.06 -0.95
CA GLN A 134 -10.23 5.93 -1.67
C GLN A 134 -11.70 5.60 -1.37
N SER A 135 -12.01 4.33 -1.12
CA SER A 135 -13.33 3.88 -0.66
C SER A 135 -13.60 4.14 0.83
N GLY A 136 -12.65 4.73 1.57
CA GLY A 136 -12.78 4.96 3.01
C GLY A 136 -12.53 3.72 3.88
N ASN A 137 -12.12 2.61 3.27
CA ASN A 137 -11.86 1.34 3.96
C ASN A 137 -10.45 1.34 4.57
N PHE A 138 -10.20 2.28 5.50
CA PHE A 138 -8.85 2.54 6.03
C PHE A 138 -8.20 1.32 6.68
N ALA A 139 -8.94 0.53 7.46
CA ALA A 139 -8.42 -0.69 8.07
C ALA A 139 -7.86 -1.68 7.03
N VAL A 140 -8.58 -1.84 5.91
CA VAL A 140 -8.16 -2.73 4.82
C VAL A 140 -6.97 -2.16 4.06
N SER A 141 -6.97 -0.84 3.81
CA SER A 141 -5.82 -0.17 3.21
C SER A 141 -4.56 -0.38 4.05
N ILE A 142 -4.66 -0.29 5.37
CA ILE A 142 -3.53 -0.44 6.30
C ILE A 142 -2.91 -1.84 6.19
N ASP A 143 -3.73 -2.89 6.07
CA ASP A 143 -3.23 -4.26 5.86
C ASP A 143 -2.40 -4.36 4.56
N TYR A 144 -2.88 -3.73 3.48
CA TYR A 144 -2.16 -3.68 2.21
C TYR A 144 -0.94 -2.77 2.23
N ASP A 145 -1.00 -1.65 2.94
CA ASP A 145 0.13 -0.74 3.11
C ASP A 145 1.26 -1.44 3.89
N LEU A 146 0.93 -2.19 4.95
CA LEU A 146 1.90 -3.03 5.66
C LEU A 146 2.50 -4.07 4.73
N ARG A 147 1.67 -4.78 3.96
CA ARG A 147 2.15 -5.77 2.98
C ARG A 147 3.08 -5.14 1.94
N ALA A 148 2.81 -3.92 1.49
CA ALA A 148 3.69 -3.21 0.56
C ALA A 148 5.06 -2.88 1.21
N ILE A 149 5.08 -2.47 2.48
CA ILE A 149 6.32 -2.25 3.24
C ILE A 149 7.08 -3.57 3.44
N GLU A 150 6.41 -4.69 3.71
CA GLU A 150 7.05 -6.01 3.80
C GLU A 150 7.78 -6.39 2.51
N LEU A 151 7.17 -6.09 1.36
CA LEU A 151 7.70 -6.40 0.04
C LEU A 151 8.82 -5.44 -0.39
N ASP A 152 8.76 -4.17 0.01
CA ASP A 152 9.80 -3.16 -0.25
C ASP A 152 10.02 -2.25 0.98
N PRO A 153 10.84 -2.69 1.95
CA PRO A 153 10.95 -2.01 3.24
C PRO A 153 11.75 -0.70 3.22
N LEU A 154 12.38 -0.37 2.11
CA LEU A 154 13.10 0.90 1.92
C LEU A 154 12.30 1.92 1.12
N ASN A 155 11.04 1.60 0.80
CA ASN A 155 10.10 2.55 0.19
C ASN A 155 9.53 3.50 1.25
N ASP A 156 10.19 4.63 1.44
CA ASP A 156 9.78 5.67 2.37
C ASP A 156 8.40 6.27 2.07
N SER A 157 8.04 6.34 0.80
CA SER A 157 6.75 6.82 0.35
C SER A 157 5.62 5.92 0.85
N GLN A 158 5.83 4.60 0.89
CA GLN A 158 4.83 3.67 1.41
C GLN A 158 4.66 3.77 2.93
N VAL A 159 5.74 4.01 3.68
CA VAL A 159 5.68 4.29 5.13
C VAL A 159 4.86 5.57 5.39
N HIS A 160 5.12 6.63 4.61
CA HIS A 160 4.37 7.88 4.68
C HIS A 160 2.89 7.70 4.37
N ILE A 161 2.57 6.92 3.33
CA ILE A 161 1.20 6.60 2.95
C ILE A 161 0.47 5.90 4.11
N MET A 162 1.08 4.90 4.73
CA MET A 162 0.48 4.18 5.85
C MET A 162 0.25 5.09 7.06
N ALA A 163 1.25 5.90 7.43
CA ALA A 163 1.12 6.83 8.55
C ALA A 163 0.02 7.89 8.31
N ASN A 164 -0.06 8.44 7.09
CA ASN A 164 -1.16 9.36 6.74
C ASN A 164 -2.52 8.65 6.74
N THR A 165 -2.58 7.38 6.36
CA THR A 165 -3.83 6.60 6.40
C THR A 165 -4.35 6.47 7.83
N TYR A 166 -3.47 6.17 8.80
CA TYR A 166 -3.82 6.22 10.22
C TYR A 166 -4.27 7.60 10.68
N ASN A 167 -3.52 8.64 10.32
CA ASN A 167 -3.86 10.01 10.72
C ASN A 167 -5.24 10.45 10.17
N ASN A 168 -5.54 10.09 8.92
CA ASN A 168 -6.84 10.35 8.30
C ASN A 168 -7.98 9.53 8.90
N ALA A 169 -7.67 8.36 9.46
CA ALA A 169 -8.61 7.56 10.25
C ALA A 169 -8.80 8.10 11.69
N GLY A 170 -8.13 9.20 12.06
CA GLY A 170 -8.18 9.78 13.42
C GLY A 170 -7.27 9.08 14.43
N GLU A 171 -6.40 8.17 13.98
CA GLU A 171 -5.51 7.39 14.82
C GLU A 171 -4.09 8.00 14.83
N ALA A 172 -3.98 9.26 15.26
CA ALA A 172 -2.74 10.04 15.24
C ALA A 172 -1.58 9.34 15.97
N ASP A 173 -1.83 8.71 17.12
CA ASP A 173 -0.80 7.97 17.86
C ASP A 173 -0.22 6.80 17.07
N LYS A 174 -1.04 6.08 16.29
CA LYS A 174 -0.54 5.01 15.42
C LYS A 174 0.26 5.58 14.25
N ALA A 175 -0.17 6.71 13.68
CA ALA A 175 0.60 7.40 12.65
C ALA A 175 2.01 7.79 13.16
N LEU A 176 2.11 8.30 14.40
CA LEU A 176 3.39 8.59 15.05
C LEU A 176 4.25 7.33 15.19
N GLN A 177 3.67 6.21 15.64
CA GLN A 177 4.39 4.93 15.75
C GLN A 177 4.92 4.42 14.40
N ILE A 178 4.15 4.57 13.32
CA ILE A 178 4.63 4.21 11.97
C ILE A 178 5.82 5.08 11.55
N TYR A 179 5.80 6.40 11.81
CA TYR A 179 6.96 7.24 11.53
C TYR A 179 8.16 6.89 12.41
N SER A 180 7.96 6.59 13.69
CA SER A 180 9.04 6.12 14.58
C SER A 180 9.67 4.83 14.06
N ALA A 181 8.85 3.85 13.66
CA ALA A 181 9.32 2.64 12.99
C ALA A 181 10.11 2.95 11.69
N GLY A 182 9.63 3.90 10.89
CA GLY A 182 10.33 4.40 9.71
C GLY A 182 11.71 4.99 10.04
N ILE A 183 11.82 5.75 11.13
CA ILE A 183 13.09 6.32 11.61
C ILE A 183 14.05 5.22 12.06
N ASP A 184 13.58 4.18 12.74
CA ASP A 184 14.42 3.07 13.17
C ASP A 184 15.03 2.30 11.98
N VAL A 185 14.25 2.17 10.90
CA VAL A 185 14.63 1.43 9.69
C VAL A 185 15.49 2.27 8.74
N MET A 186 15.13 3.54 8.57
CA MET A 186 15.81 4.51 7.70
C MET A 186 16.23 5.75 8.49
N PRO A 187 17.23 5.65 9.39
CA PRO A 187 17.58 6.70 10.35
C PRO A 187 18.10 7.99 9.71
N GLY A 188 18.53 7.94 8.45
CA GLY A 188 18.96 9.13 7.71
C GLY A 188 17.83 9.92 7.05
N ASN A 189 16.58 9.43 7.09
CA ASN A 189 15.48 10.08 6.37
C ASN A 189 14.81 11.18 7.21
N ALA A 190 15.29 12.42 7.05
CA ALA A 190 14.74 13.61 7.74
C ALA A 190 13.24 13.86 7.46
N PHE A 191 12.71 13.31 6.36
CA PHE A 191 11.30 13.44 6.01
C PHE A 191 10.37 12.81 7.07
N PHE A 192 10.79 11.72 7.71
CA PHE A 192 9.98 11.08 8.75
C PHE A 192 9.89 11.93 10.01
N ASP A 193 11.01 12.47 10.50
CA ASP A 193 11.02 13.36 11.67
C ASP A 193 10.17 14.60 11.44
N ARG A 194 10.25 15.19 10.24
CA ARG A 194 9.41 16.33 9.87
C ARG A 194 7.93 15.98 9.88
N ASN A 195 7.52 14.82 9.37
CA ASN A 195 6.10 14.45 9.36
C ASN A 195 5.59 14.04 10.75
N LEU A 196 6.44 13.42 11.56
CA LEU A 196 6.17 13.15 12.97
C LEU A 196 5.93 14.48 13.73
N GLY A 197 6.80 15.48 13.54
CA GLY A 197 6.63 16.82 14.11
C GLY A 197 5.34 17.51 13.67
N ARG A 198 4.96 17.37 12.38
CA ARG A 198 3.70 17.93 11.86
C ARG A 198 2.47 17.36 12.56
N ILE A 199 2.42 16.04 12.78
CA ILE A 199 1.28 15.40 13.45
C ILE A 199 1.24 15.84 14.92
N LEU A 200 2.38 15.85 15.62
CA LEU A 200 2.45 16.35 17.00
C LEU A 200 1.99 17.80 17.13
N GLU A 201 2.35 18.65 16.16
CA GLU A 201 1.93 20.05 16.13
C GLU A 201 0.42 20.20 15.92
N GLN A 202 -0.21 19.34 15.10
CA GLN A 202 -1.65 19.27 14.91
C GLN A 202 -2.38 18.86 16.19
N GLU A 203 -1.80 17.94 16.96
CA GLU A 203 -2.28 17.49 18.27
C GLU A 203 -1.96 18.48 19.41
N GLY A 204 -1.29 19.60 19.12
CA GLY A 204 -0.92 20.62 20.12
C GLY A 204 0.27 20.23 21.02
N ARG A 205 0.96 19.12 20.74
CA ARG A 205 2.14 18.61 21.45
C ARG A 205 3.41 19.33 20.99
N LEU A 206 3.45 20.65 21.20
CA LEU A 206 4.46 21.54 20.59
C LEU A 206 5.90 21.25 21.03
N ASP A 207 6.12 20.85 22.28
CA ASP A 207 7.46 20.49 22.77
C ASP A 207 8.02 19.27 22.03
N GLU A 208 7.20 18.24 21.86
CA GLU A 208 7.59 17.03 21.12
C GLU A 208 7.74 17.31 19.62
N ALA A 209 6.87 18.14 19.06
CA ALA A 209 6.97 18.59 17.67
C ALA A 209 8.30 19.31 17.41
N LEU A 210 8.72 20.16 18.34
CA LEU A 210 10.00 20.86 18.26
C LEU A 210 11.18 19.88 18.23
N LEU A 211 11.20 18.88 19.12
CA LEU A 211 12.25 17.84 19.14
C LEU A 211 12.32 17.07 17.81
N ALA A 212 11.16 16.73 17.23
CA ALA A 212 11.10 16.07 15.94
C ALA A 212 11.63 16.96 14.80
N TYR A 213 11.28 18.24 14.78
CA TYR A 213 11.82 19.17 13.77
C TYR A 213 13.32 19.41 13.94
N GLU A 214 13.83 19.47 15.18
CA GLU A 214 15.28 19.55 15.45
C GLU A 214 16.02 18.30 14.98
N SER A 215 15.43 17.11 15.16
CA SER A 215 15.94 15.86 14.60
C SER A 215 16.01 15.89 13.07
N ALA A 216 14.99 16.46 12.40
CA ALA A 216 14.99 16.64 10.94
C ALA A 216 16.15 17.56 10.49
N VAL A 217 16.37 18.69 11.17
CA VAL A 217 17.50 19.60 10.92
C VAL A 217 18.84 18.91 11.16
N ALA A 218 18.97 18.09 12.19
CA ALA A 218 20.22 17.37 12.46
C ALA A 218 20.58 16.39 11.32
N LYS A 219 19.58 15.84 10.64
CA LYS A 219 19.76 14.92 9.50
C LYS A 219 19.97 15.65 8.17
N ASP A 220 19.44 16.86 8.03
CA ASP A 220 19.60 17.72 6.86
C ASP A 220 19.80 19.20 7.27
N PRO A 221 21.03 19.58 7.67
CA PRO A 221 21.31 20.90 8.25
C PRO A 221 21.18 22.07 7.29
N GLU A 222 21.28 21.81 5.98
CA GLU A 222 21.22 22.84 4.94
C GLU A 222 19.76 23.20 4.55
N SER A 223 18.78 22.43 5.05
CA SER A 223 17.37 22.67 4.77
C SER A 223 16.84 23.89 5.52
N GLU A 224 16.77 25.03 4.83
CA GLU A 224 16.06 26.21 5.32
C GLU A 224 14.61 25.91 5.71
N PHE A 225 13.97 24.95 5.03
CA PHE A 225 12.60 24.57 5.32
C PHE A 225 12.48 23.96 6.73
N TYR A 226 13.37 23.04 7.12
CA TYR A 226 13.37 22.46 8.46
C TYR A 226 13.76 23.48 9.55
N ALA A 227 14.72 24.35 9.27
CA ALA A 227 15.09 25.43 10.19
C ALA A 227 13.89 26.37 10.49
N LYS A 228 13.11 26.72 9.47
CA LYS A 228 11.90 27.55 9.64
C LYS A 228 10.81 26.87 10.49
N LEU A 229 10.67 25.54 10.41
CA LEU A 229 9.75 24.79 11.28
C LEU A 229 10.16 24.92 12.74
N VAL A 230 11.44 24.67 13.05
CA VAL A 230 12.00 24.82 14.42
C VAL A 230 11.76 26.23 14.96
N ASP A 231 12.11 27.28 14.21
CA ASP A 231 11.95 28.67 14.65
C ASP A 231 10.49 29.09 14.82
N SER A 232 9.60 28.58 13.97
CA SER A 232 8.16 28.79 14.09
C SER A 232 7.61 28.16 15.37
N THR A 233 7.95 26.88 15.62
CA THR A 233 7.46 26.14 16.80
C THR A 233 8.02 26.71 18.09
N ARG A 234 9.31 27.09 18.16
CA ARG A 234 9.90 27.78 19.34
C ARG A 234 9.19 29.08 19.68
N ARG A 235 8.87 29.90 18.69
CA ARG A 235 8.14 31.16 18.91
C ARG A 235 6.72 30.94 19.43
N ARG A 236 6.08 29.83 19.06
CA ARG A 236 4.75 29.47 19.56
C ARG A 236 4.80 29.00 21.02
N LEU A 237 5.85 28.28 21.43
CA LEU A 237 6.06 27.84 22.81
C LEU A 237 6.35 28.99 23.79
N GLN A 238 6.84 30.12 23.28
CA GLN A 238 7.17 31.31 24.08
C GLN A 238 6.00 32.30 24.28
N ARG A 239 4.83 32.01 23.70
CA ARG A 239 3.62 32.86 23.77
C ARG A 239 2.61 32.28 24.74
#